data_AF-A0A526YEV4-F1
#
_entry.id   AF-A0A526YEV4-F1
#
_cell.length_a   1.000
_cell.length_b   1.000
_cell.length_c   1.000
_cell.angle_alpha   90.00
_cell.angle_beta   90.00
_cell.angle_gamma   90.00
#
_symmetry.space_group_name_H-M   'P 1'
#
loop_
_entity.id
_entity.type
_entity.pdbx_description
1 polymer ?
#
loop_
_entity_poly.entity_id
_entity_poly.type
_entity_poly.pdbx_seq_one_letter_code
_entity_poly.pdbx_strand_id
1 'polypeptide(L)' 'MTDFYNLVPSAPEGRFDGIERPYSPDDVKRLRGSVQIRQSLAEMGANRLWKLIHEEDFVNALGAMSGNQAMQQVR' A
#
# COMPACT_ATOMS: atom_id res chain seq x y z
N MET A 1 -17.25 5.62 -14.66
CA MET A 1 -16.89 6.54 -13.55
C MET A 1 -15.53 6.08 -13.05
N THR A 2 -14.47 6.87 -13.24
CA THR A 2 -13.13 6.48 -12.76
C THR A 2 -13.11 6.59 -11.24
N ASP A 3 -12.76 5.52 -10.55
CA ASP A 3 -12.59 5.49 -9.10
C ASP A 3 -11.15 5.10 -8.76
N PHE A 4 -10.66 5.48 -7.58
CA PHE A 4 -9.31 5.19 -7.10
C PHE A 4 -9.03 3.68 -7.00
N TYR A 5 -10.05 2.86 -6.74
CA TYR A 5 -9.91 1.40 -6.75
C TYR A 5 -9.53 0.84 -8.12
N ASN A 6 -10.02 1.43 -9.22
CA ASN A 6 -9.62 1.03 -10.57
C ASN A 6 -8.18 1.42 -10.91
N LEU A 7 -7.63 2.42 -10.21
CA LEU A 7 -6.24 2.85 -10.37
C LEU A 7 -5.27 2.03 -9.54
N VAL A 8 -5.74 1.49 -8.41
CA VAL A 8 -4.96 0.69 -7.47
C VAL A 8 -5.64 -0.67 -7.30
N PRO A 9 -5.47 -1.60 -8.25
CA PRO A 9 -6.24 -2.85 -8.29
C PRO A 9 -5.92 -3.81 -7.14
N SER A 10 -4.80 -3.60 -6.43
CA SER A 10 -4.42 -4.41 -5.26
C SER A 10 -5.06 -3.92 -3.96
N ALA A 11 -5.75 -2.77 -3.94
CA ALA A 11 -6.30 -2.21 -2.71
C ALA A 11 -7.44 -3.08 -2.16
N PRO A 12 -7.40 -3.50 -0.89
CA PRO A 12 -8.50 -4.26 -0.28
C PRO A 12 -9.75 -3.39 -0.12
N GLU A 13 -10.91 -4.04 0.02
CA GLU A 13 -12.18 -3.35 0.30
C GLU A 13 -12.06 -2.44 1.54
N GLY A 14 -12.67 -1.25 1.47
CA GLY A 14 -12.63 -0.25 2.54
C GLY A 14 -11.27 0.46 2.73
N ARG A 15 -10.23 0.09 1.98
CA ARG A 15 -8.88 0.69 2.09
C ARG A 15 -8.86 2.23 2.07
N PHE A 16 -9.77 2.87 1.33
CA PHE A 16 -9.81 4.32 1.18
C PHE A 16 -11.02 4.98 1.87
N ASP A 17 -11.71 4.26 2.75
CA ASP A 17 -12.85 4.81 3.49
C ASP A 17 -12.40 5.97 4.38
N GLY A 18 -13.10 7.10 4.28
CA GLY A 18 -12.77 8.34 4.99
C GLY A 18 -11.55 9.10 4.45
N ILE A 19 -10.95 8.68 3.33
CA ILE A 19 -9.78 9.36 2.74
C ILE A 19 -10.20 10.33 1.65
N GLU A 20 -10.13 11.63 1.96
CA GLU A 20 -10.33 12.70 0.98
C GLU A 20 -9.02 13.06 0.26
N ARG A 21 -9.12 13.39 -1.03
CA ARG A 21 -7.98 13.79 -1.87
C ARG A 21 -8.28 15.09 -2.59
N PRO A 22 -7.37 16.08 -2.60
CA PRO A 22 -7.57 17.35 -3.30
C PRO A 22 -7.30 17.24 -4.82
N TYR A 23 -7.46 16.04 -5.40
CA TYR A 23 -7.20 15.75 -6.82
C TYR A 23 -8.08 14.60 -7.30
N SER A 24 -8.34 14.55 -8.60
CA SER A 24 -9.23 13.55 -9.21
C SER A 24 -8.49 12.27 -9.62
N PRO A 25 -9.21 11.14 -9.82
CA PRO A 25 -8.64 9.95 -10.46
C PRO A 25 -8.08 10.22 -11.87
N ASP A 26 -8.64 11.17 -12.60
CA ASP A 26 -8.18 11.49 -13.96
C ASP A 26 -6.85 12.27 -13.94
N ASP A 27 -6.59 13.07 -12.90
CA ASP A 27 -5.26 13.67 -12.67
C ASP A 27 -4.18 12.61 -12.49
N VAL A 28 -4.49 11.54 -11.75
CA VAL A 28 -3.56 10.41 -11.57
C VAL A 28 -3.31 9.71 -12.90
N LYS A 29 -4.34 9.46 -13.71
CA LYS A 29 -4.18 8.88 -15.06
C LYS A 29 -3.30 9.72 -15.97
N ARG A 30 -3.42 11.05 -15.89
CA ARG A 30 -2.60 11.98 -16.69
C ARG A 30 -1.12 11.92 -16.30
N LEU A 31 -0.81 11.72 -15.02
CA LEU A 31 0.57 11.76 -14.51
C LEU A 31 1.28 10.39 -14.43
N ARG A 32 0.54 9.27 -14.50
CA ARG A 32 1.12 7.92 -14.32
C ARG A 32 1.92 7.38 -15.52
N GLY A 33 1.97 8.11 -16.64
CA GLY A 33 2.57 7.64 -17.89
C GLY A 33 1.72 6.58 -18.61
N SER A 34 2.23 6.05 -19.73
CA SER A 34 1.50 5.13 -20.61
C SER A 34 1.74 3.64 -20.32
N VAL A 35 2.77 3.31 -19.55
CA VAL A 35 3.16 1.92 -19.28
C VAL A 35 2.93 1.58 -17.81
N GLN A 36 2.29 0.44 -17.55
CA GLN A 36 2.08 -0.04 -16.19
C GLN A 36 3.28 -0.86 -15.70
N ILE A 37 3.98 -0.34 -14.69
CA ILE A 37 5.05 -1.05 -13.98
C ILE A 37 4.48 -1.60 -12.67
N ARG A 38 4.62 -2.91 -12.45
CA ARG A 38 4.19 -3.58 -11.20
C ARG A 38 5.21 -3.35 -10.09
N GLN A 39 4.73 -3.08 -8.88
CA GLN A 39 5.57 -2.89 -7.69
C GLN A 39 5.23 -3.97 -6.65
N SER A 40 5.53 -5.23 -7.00
CA SER A 40 5.00 -6.42 -6.31
C SER A 40 5.26 -6.43 -4.80
N LEU A 41 6.47 -6.07 -4.36
CA LEU A 41 6.80 -6.03 -2.93
C LEU A 41 6.03 -4.94 -2.18
N ALA A 42 5.80 -3.78 -2.82
CA ALA A 42 5.02 -2.70 -2.23
C ALA A 42 3.53 -3.07 -2.14
N GLU A 43 2.97 -3.72 -3.16
CA GLU A 43 1.59 -4.24 -3.16
C GLU A 43 1.40 -5.24 -2.00
N MET A 44 2.29 -6.23 -1.90
CA MET A 44 2.24 -7.25 -0.84
C MET A 44 2.42 -6.65 0.56
N GLY A 45 3.42 -5.78 0.73
CA GLY A 45 3.73 -5.14 2.01
C GLY A 45 2.60 -4.26 2.52
N ALA A 46 2.03 -3.40 1.66
CA ALA A 46 0.93 -2.52 2.03
C ALA A 46 -0.32 -3.31 2.45
N ASN A 47 -0.67 -4.37 1.71
CA ASN A 47 -1.84 -5.18 2.02
C ASN A 47 -1.65 -6.02 3.28
N ARG A 48 -0.45 -6.60 3.47
CA ARG A 48 -0.13 -7.34 4.70
C ARG A 48 -0.17 -6.43 5.93
N LEU A 49 0.45 -5.25 5.85
CA LEU A 49 0.43 -4.30 6.96
C LEU A 49 -0.99 -3.83 7.26
N TRP A 50 -1.78 -3.50 6.23
CA TRP A 50 -3.19 -3.14 6.40
C TRP A 50 -3.97 -4.23 7.13
N LYS A 51 -3.78 -5.49 6.76
CA LYS A 51 -4.40 -6.64 7.44
C LYS A 51 -3.98 -6.71 8.92
N LEU A 52 -2.66 -6.67 9.19
CA LEU A 52 -2.13 -6.82 10.55
C LEU A 52 -2.65 -5.74 11.51
N ILE A 53 -2.72 -4.47 11.08
CA ILE A 53 -3.20 -3.38 11.94
C ILE A 53 -4.71 -3.42 12.21
N HIS A 54 -5.48 -4.23 11.48
CA HIS A 54 -6.92 -4.42 11.72
C HIS A 54 -7.22 -5.69 12.53
N GLU A 55 -6.33 -6.70 12.48
CA GLU A 55 -6.56 -8.00 13.09
C GLU A 55 -5.83 -8.19 14.42
N GLU A 56 -4.64 -7.62 14.57
CA GLU A 56 -3.83 -7.73 15.79
C GLU A 56 -4.14 -6.59 16.76
N ASP A 57 -4.05 -6.83 18.07
CA ASP A 57 -4.22 -5.80 19.10
C ASP A 57 -3.27 -4.60 18.86
N PHE A 58 -2.03 -4.90 18.46
CA PHE A 58 -1.03 -3.94 17.99
C PHE A 58 0.09 -4.65 17.21
N VAL A 59 0.80 -3.91 16.37
CA VAL A 59 1.97 -4.40 15.62
C VAL A 59 3.21 -3.66 16.11
N ASN A 60 4.08 -4.32 16.87
CA ASN A 60 5.36 -3.77 17.31
C ASN A 60 6.45 -3.94 16.22
N ALA A 61 7.44 -3.04 16.21
CA ALA A 61 8.56 -3.08 15.26
C ALA A 61 9.85 -2.53 15.89
N LEU A 62 10.99 -2.86 15.27
CA LEU A 62 12.32 -2.36 15.63
C LEU A 62 12.97 -1.71 14.40
N GLY A 63 13.67 -0.59 14.58
CA GLY A 63 14.41 0.05 13.50
C GLY A 63 15.59 -0.81 13.05
N ALA A 64 15.66 -1.16 11.76
CA ALA A 64 16.79 -1.87 11.16
C ALA A 64 17.65 -0.90 10.32
N MET A 65 18.96 -0.90 10.58
CA MET A 65 19.96 -0.12 9.83
C MET A 65 20.62 -0.92 8.69
N SER A 66 20.31 -2.21 8.56
CA SER A 66 20.82 -3.09 7.50
C SER A 66 19.85 -4.24 7.21
N GLY A 67 20.02 -4.89 6.05
CA GLY A 67 19.23 -6.07 5.67
C GLY A 67 19.42 -7.27 6.62
N ASN A 68 20.63 -7.49 7.13
CA ASN A 68 20.89 -8.58 8.08
C ASN A 68 20.12 -8.38 9.39
N GLN A 69 20.01 -7.14 9.88
CA GLN A 69 19.19 -6.84 11.06
C GLN A 69 17.72 -7.11 10.79
N ALA A 70 17.19 -6.65 9.65
CA ALA A 70 15.80 -6.92 9.27
C ALA A 70 15.52 -8.43 9.17
N MET A 71 16.45 -9.20 8.61
CA MET A 71 16.34 -10.66 8.53
C MET A 71 16.27 -11.30 9.93
N GLN A 72 17.07 -10.86 10.90
CA GLN A 72 17.04 -11.43 12.26
C GLN A 72 15.78 -11.03 13.06
N GLN A 73 15.12 -9.92 12.72
CA GLN A 73 13.87 -9.51 13.36
C GLN A 73 12.68 -10.34 12.88
N VAL A 74 12.72 -10.82 11.64
CA VAL A 74 11.65 -11.63 11.02
C VAL A 74 11.85 -13.13 11.27
N ARG A 75 13.09 -13.55 11.53
CA ARG A 75 13.46 -14.93 11.83
C ARG A 75 12.85 -15.42 13.13
#